data_AF-A0A925EDJ3-F1
#
_entry.id   AF-A0A925EDJ3-F1
#
_cell.length_a   1.000
_cell.length_b   1.000
_cell.length_c   1.000
_cell.angle_alpha   90.00
_cell.angle_beta   90.00
_cell.angle_gamma   90.00
#
_symmetry.space_group_name_H-M   'P 1'
#
loop_
_entity.id
_entity.type
_entity.pdbx_description
1 polymer ?
#
loop_
_entity_poly.entity_id
_entity_poly.type
_entity_poly.pdbx_seq_one_letter_code
_entity_poly.pdbx_strand_id
1 'polypeptide(L)'
;MKYKFLIFFICLFLAGCKKLFDTTSYETKINFTYNGQQYTRTSPSRILTDLLFVQNEFLVVNFTGLRIEDPSLLGGNIYIDARTQGPVRCAFLSPPGTSVFAAGGNCNNLQSGNGPIDSVSVYWYESGSLNFSYSDCKAVTVAIVQGQKDCAISGTFDLSLTNKNNQKIRLTNGSFSGRIRTYP
;
A
#
# COMPACT_ATOMS: atom_id res chain seq x y z
N MET A 1 31.70 20.34 -56.77
CA MET A 1 31.16 20.54 -55.41
C MET A 1 29.66 20.32 -55.44
N LYS A 2 29.16 19.21 -54.90
CA LYS A 2 27.72 18.96 -54.71
C LYS A 2 27.54 18.41 -53.29
N TYR A 3 27.00 19.25 -52.40
CA TYR A 3 26.72 18.92 -51.01
C TYR A 3 25.59 17.88 -50.96
N LYS A 4 25.89 16.66 -50.47
CA LYS A 4 24.86 15.68 -50.11
C LYS A 4 24.32 16.09 -48.75
N PHE A 5 23.08 16.58 -48.73
CA PHE A 5 22.35 16.91 -47.51
C PHE A 5 21.99 15.62 -46.78
N LEU A 6 22.56 15.48 -45.59
CA LEU A 6 22.29 14.46 -44.59
C LEU A 6 20.92 14.77 -43.95
N ILE A 7 19.93 13.90 -44.12
CA ILE A 7 18.72 13.89 -43.27
C ILE A 7 18.66 12.52 -42.61
N PHE A 8 19.29 12.45 -41.45
CA PHE A 8 19.24 11.31 -40.54
C PHE A 8 17.94 11.47 -39.73
N PHE A 9 16.87 10.81 -40.20
CA PHE A 9 15.56 10.80 -39.53
C PHE A 9 15.66 9.87 -38.31
N ILE A 10 16.13 10.40 -37.18
CA ILE A 10 16.09 9.70 -35.89
C ILE A 10 14.63 9.73 -35.43
N CYS A 11 13.87 8.70 -35.80
CA CYS A 11 12.65 8.34 -35.08
C CYS A 11 13.04 7.94 -33.65
N LEU A 12 13.08 8.94 -32.76
CA LEU A 12 12.96 8.74 -31.32
C LEU A 12 11.60 8.08 -31.07
N PHE A 13 11.57 6.76 -31.11
CA PHE A 13 10.55 5.97 -30.43
C PHE A 13 10.67 6.31 -28.94
N LEU A 14 9.97 7.37 -28.53
CA LEU A 14 9.45 7.51 -27.19
C LEU A 14 8.47 6.34 -27.00
N ALA A 15 9.01 5.15 -26.77
CA ALA A 15 8.30 4.10 -26.09
C ALA A 15 8.00 4.67 -24.72
N GLY A 16 6.87 5.37 -24.59
CA GLY A 16 6.33 5.74 -23.31
C GLY A 16 6.29 4.46 -22.50
N CYS A 17 7.09 4.41 -21.43
CA CYS A 17 7.06 3.32 -20.49
C CYS A 17 5.60 3.14 -20.04
N LYS A 18 4.88 2.19 -20.65
CA LYS A 18 3.60 1.75 -20.12
C LYS A 18 3.91 1.20 -18.75
N LYS A 19 3.50 1.92 -17.70
CA LYS A 19 3.54 1.41 -16.32
C LYS A 19 2.78 0.09 -16.33
N LEU A 20 3.53 -1.00 -16.27
CA LEU A 20 3.01 -2.32 -16.62
C LEU A 20 2.08 -2.89 -15.55
N PHE A 21 2.05 -2.35 -14.35
CA PHE A 21 1.13 -2.77 -13.29
C PHE A 21 0.84 -1.58 -12.37
N ASP A 22 -0.21 -0.82 -12.67
CA ASP A 22 -0.74 0.15 -11.70
C ASP A 22 -1.77 -0.58 -10.83
N THR A 23 -1.27 -1.48 -9.97
CA THR A 23 -2.01 -2.10 -8.85
C THR A 23 -2.18 -1.12 -7.70
N THR A 24 -1.90 0.16 -7.92
CA THR A 24 -1.80 1.15 -6.86
C THR A 24 -3.11 1.93 -6.75
N SER A 25 -3.57 2.11 -5.51
CA SER A 25 -4.67 3.01 -5.22
C SER A 25 -4.34 4.42 -5.72
N TYR A 26 -5.35 5.13 -6.18
CA TYR A 26 -5.23 6.53 -6.56
C TYR A 26 -6.34 7.35 -5.90
N GLU A 27 -6.16 8.68 -5.88
CA GLU A 27 -7.03 9.60 -5.12
C GLU A 27 -7.12 9.24 -3.62
N THR A 28 -6.08 8.59 -3.11
CA THR A 28 -6.03 8.12 -1.73
C THR A 28 -5.96 9.29 -0.76
N LYS A 29 -6.88 9.29 0.19
CA LYS A 29 -6.89 10.16 1.37
C LYS A 29 -7.07 9.30 2.60
N ILE A 30 -6.18 9.44 3.57
CA ILE A 30 -6.21 8.76 4.87
C ILE A 30 -6.22 9.84 5.94
N ASN A 31 -7.17 9.80 6.85
CA ASN A 31 -7.24 10.68 8.01
C ASN A 31 -7.13 9.83 9.28
N PHE A 32 -6.49 10.36 10.32
CA PHE A 32 -6.39 9.70 11.61
C PHE A 32 -6.06 10.69 12.71
N THR A 33 -6.33 10.32 13.96
CA THR A 33 -5.87 11.02 15.15
C THR A 33 -4.64 10.33 15.72
N TYR A 34 -3.58 11.10 15.97
CA TYR A 34 -2.35 10.66 16.63
C TYR A 34 -1.94 11.70 17.67
N ASN A 35 -1.62 11.27 18.90
CA ASN A 35 -1.29 12.16 20.02
C ASN A 35 -2.30 13.32 20.23
N GLY A 36 -3.59 13.03 20.05
CA GLY A 36 -4.68 14.00 20.23
C GLY A 36 -4.87 14.99 19.06
N GLN A 37 -4.03 14.94 18.02
CA GLN A 37 -4.14 15.80 16.83
C GLN A 37 -4.62 15.02 15.63
N GLN A 38 -5.40 15.67 14.76
CA GLN A 38 -5.89 15.07 13.52
C GLN A 38 -4.92 15.34 12.38
N TYR A 39 -4.64 14.30 11.59
CA TYR A 39 -3.77 14.34 10.43
C TYR A 39 -4.49 13.82 9.19
N THR A 40 -4.18 14.42 8.05
CA THR A 40 -4.60 13.95 6.73
C THR A 40 -3.37 13.64 5.90
N ARG A 41 -3.34 12.47 5.27
CA ARG A 41 -2.29 12.03 4.37
C ARG A 41 -2.86 11.61 3.03
N THR A 42 -2.16 12.00 2.00
CA THR A 42 -2.41 11.60 0.61
C THR A 42 -1.17 10.86 0.13
N SER A 43 -0.98 10.75 -1.20
CA SER A 43 0.27 10.26 -1.79
C SER A 43 1.51 10.79 -1.06
N PRO A 44 2.48 9.94 -0.67
CA PRO A 44 2.68 8.58 -1.15
C PRO A 44 1.86 7.50 -0.42
N SER A 45 1.08 7.83 0.62
CA SER A 45 0.23 6.85 1.33
C SER A 45 -0.81 6.20 0.41
N ARG A 46 -1.05 4.90 0.59
CA ARG A 46 -1.82 4.07 -0.35
C ARG A 46 -2.78 3.13 0.34
N ILE A 47 -3.84 2.78 -0.38
CA ILE A 47 -4.64 1.59 -0.12
C ILE A 47 -3.95 0.45 -0.87
N LEU A 48 -3.69 -0.62 -0.15
CA LEU A 48 -2.96 -1.77 -0.66
C LEU A 48 -3.95 -2.84 -1.13
N THR A 49 -3.66 -3.43 -2.28
CA THR A 49 -4.36 -4.58 -2.87
C THR A 49 -3.30 -5.49 -3.49
N ASP A 50 -3.18 -6.77 -3.12
CA ASP A 50 -2.25 -7.67 -3.84
C ASP A 50 -2.87 -8.32 -5.05
N LEU A 51 -1.93 -8.72 -5.91
CA LEU A 51 -2.05 -9.91 -6.72
C LEU A 51 -0.92 -10.87 -6.31
N LEU A 52 -1.23 -12.12 -5.95
CA LEU A 52 -0.20 -13.15 -5.81
C LEU A 52 0.02 -13.83 -7.15
N PHE A 53 1.28 -14.00 -7.53
CA PHE A 53 1.67 -14.87 -8.63
C PHE A 53 1.96 -16.26 -8.06
N VAL A 54 1.21 -17.27 -8.52
CA VAL A 54 1.49 -18.67 -8.20
C VAL A 54 1.60 -19.43 -9.51
N GLN A 55 2.77 -20.02 -9.78
CA GLN A 55 2.98 -20.93 -10.93
C GLN A 55 2.57 -20.34 -12.30
N ASN A 56 2.94 -19.08 -12.57
CA ASN A 56 2.58 -18.34 -13.80
C ASN A 56 1.08 -18.05 -13.98
N GLU A 57 0.25 -18.34 -12.99
CA GLU A 57 -1.15 -17.92 -12.94
C GLU A 57 -1.34 -16.78 -11.92
N PHE A 58 -2.23 -15.84 -12.24
CA PHE A 58 -2.64 -14.80 -11.31
C PHE A 58 -3.61 -15.41 -10.30
N LEU A 59 -3.14 -15.61 -9.06
CA LEU A 59 -4.04 -15.88 -7.94
C LEU A 59 -4.43 -14.54 -7.32
N VAL A 60 -5.65 -14.11 -7.60
CA VAL A 60 -6.20 -12.90 -6.98
C VAL A 60 -6.47 -13.20 -5.51
N VAL A 61 -5.64 -12.66 -4.63
CA VAL A 61 -5.93 -12.62 -3.20
C VAL A 61 -6.53 -11.26 -2.91
N ASN A 62 -7.83 -11.24 -2.69
CA ASN A 62 -8.51 -10.04 -2.23
C ASN A 62 -8.04 -9.72 -0.81
N PHE A 63 -7.03 -8.86 -0.70
CA PHE A 63 -6.71 -8.18 0.56
C PHE A 63 -6.92 -6.68 0.38
N THR A 64 -7.25 -6.03 1.49
CA THR A 64 -7.35 -4.57 1.61
C THR A 64 -6.50 -4.11 2.75
N GLY A 65 -5.40 -3.46 2.42
CA GLY A 65 -4.48 -2.91 3.41
C GLY A 65 -4.39 -1.39 3.32
N LEU A 66 -3.65 -0.82 4.27
CA LEU A 66 -3.23 0.57 4.23
C LEU A 66 -1.72 0.64 4.36
N ARG A 67 -1.11 1.55 3.61
CA ARG A 67 0.26 2.01 3.84
C ARG A 67 0.21 3.50 4.15
N ILE A 68 0.58 3.86 5.37
CA ILE A 68 0.68 5.26 5.80
C ILE A 68 2.17 5.61 5.78
N GLU A 69 2.55 6.46 4.82
CA GLU A 69 3.92 6.90 4.61
C GLU A 69 4.10 8.30 5.19
N ASP A 70 4.64 8.37 6.42
CA ASP A 70 4.94 9.64 7.09
C ASP A 70 6.08 9.47 8.12
N PRO A 71 7.33 9.34 7.64
CA PRO A 71 8.45 9.08 8.53
C PRO A 71 8.76 10.22 9.49
N SER A 72 8.39 11.47 9.19
CA SER A 72 8.65 12.61 10.08
C SER A 72 7.67 12.65 11.26
N LEU A 73 6.41 12.24 11.07
CA LEU A 73 5.42 12.18 12.15
C LEU A 73 5.50 10.87 12.93
N LEU A 74 5.57 9.74 12.23
CA LEU A 74 5.40 8.41 12.81
C LEU A 74 6.72 7.70 13.09
N GLY A 75 7.86 8.26 12.65
CA GLY A 75 9.15 7.60 12.76
C GLY A 75 9.31 6.41 11.82
N GLY A 76 8.46 6.29 10.79
CA GLY A 76 8.52 5.23 9.78
C GLY A 76 7.26 5.15 8.92
N ASN A 77 7.13 4.04 8.22
CA ASN A 77 5.96 3.70 7.41
C ASN A 77 5.13 2.64 8.14
N ILE A 78 3.84 2.88 8.30
CA ILE A 78 2.92 1.89 8.86
C ILE A 78 2.30 1.09 7.73
N TYR A 79 2.30 -0.23 7.91
CA TYR A 79 1.63 -1.19 7.04
C TYR A 79 0.53 -1.86 7.84
N ILE A 80 -0.67 -1.90 7.26
CA ILE A 80 -1.85 -2.56 7.82
C ILE A 80 -2.34 -3.52 6.75
N ASP A 81 -2.46 -4.80 7.09
CA ASP A 81 -3.01 -5.86 6.27
C ASP A 81 -4.30 -6.38 6.91
N ALA A 82 -5.41 -6.19 6.18
CA ALA A 82 -6.69 -6.81 6.47
C ALA A 82 -7.19 -7.57 5.23
N ARG A 83 -7.53 -8.84 5.38
CA ARG A 83 -8.15 -9.62 4.30
C ARG A 83 -9.67 -9.45 4.25
N THR A 84 -10.26 -9.16 5.40
CA THR A 84 -11.69 -8.98 5.59
C THR A 84 -11.91 -7.79 6.51
N GLN A 85 -13.13 -7.27 6.52
CA GLN A 85 -13.54 -6.30 7.53
C GLN A 85 -13.38 -6.89 8.94
N GLY A 86 -13.09 -6.04 9.92
CA GLY A 86 -13.00 -6.41 11.32
C GLY A 86 -11.58 -6.30 11.89
N PRO A 87 -11.17 -7.21 12.79
CA PRO A 87 -9.85 -7.16 13.40
C PRO A 87 -8.74 -7.21 12.35
N VAL A 88 -7.74 -6.34 12.51
CA VAL A 88 -6.55 -6.36 11.66
C VAL A 88 -5.80 -7.67 11.91
N ARG A 89 -5.40 -8.35 10.82
CA ARG A 89 -4.63 -9.60 10.91
C ARG A 89 -3.16 -9.32 11.18
N CYS A 90 -2.64 -8.28 10.54
CA CYS A 90 -1.23 -7.95 10.62
C CYS A 90 -1.04 -6.44 10.41
N ALA A 91 -0.27 -5.80 11.29
CA ALA A 91 0.23 -4.47 11.07
C ALA A 91 1.61 -4.29 11.71
N PHE A 92 2.40 -3.37 11.17
CA PHE A 92 3.70 -3.05 11.72
C PHE A 92 4.17 -1.68 11.24
N LEU A 93 5.15 -1.12 11.94
CA LEU A 93 5.90 0.05 11.49
C LEU A 93 7.29 -0.39 11.03
N SER A 94 7.63 -0.01 9.78
CA SER A 94 8.99 -0.13 9.25
C SER A 94 9.70 1.23 9.37
N PRO A 95 10.80 1.33 10.15
CA PRO A 95 11.54 2.58 10.28
C PRO A 95 12.25 2.97 8.98
N PRO A 96 12.62 4.24 8.81
CA PRO A 96 13.33 4.72 7.63
C PRO A 96 14.62 3.92 7.37
N GLY A 97 14.91 3.64 6.10
CA GLY A 97 16.12 2.90 5.69
C GLY A 97 16.09 1.40 5.99
N THR A 98 15.04 0.88 6.64
CA THR A 98 14.86 -0.55 6.90
C THR A 98 13.70 -1.08 6.06
N SER A 99 13.89 -2.24 5.45
CA SER A 99 12.84 -2.98 4.74
C SER A 99 12.32 -4.10 5.62
N VAL A 100 11.26 -3.84 6.37
CA VAL A 100 10.56 -4.84 7.19
C VAL A 100 9.38 -5.43 6.41
N PHE A 101 9.18 -6.73 6.49
CA PHE A 101 8.05 -7.41 5.87
C PHE A 101 7.57 -8.59 6.72
N ALA A 102 6.28 -8.92 6.62
CA ALA A 102 5.69 -10.09 7.27
C ALA A 102 5.79 -11.31 6.34
N ALA A 103 6.71 -12.23 6.61
CA ALA A 103 6.87 -13.43 5.80
C ALA A 103 5.57 -14.27 5.82
N GLY A 104 5.02 -14.56 4.63
CA GLY A 104 3.74 -15.26 4.49
C GLY A 104 2.53 -14.51 5.09
N GLY A 105 2.63 -13.20 5.33
CA GLY A 105 1.57 -12.42 5.98
C GLY A 105 1.38 -12.77 7.46
N ASN A 106 2.44 -13.25 8.13
CA ASN A 106 2.44 -13.52 9.57
C ASN A 106 3.19 -12.40 10.31
N CYS A 107 2.45 -11.57 11.04
CA CYS A 107 3.03 -10.47 11.82
C CYS A 107 3.84 -10.92 13.05
N ASN A 108 3.71 -12.18 13.47
CA ASN A 108 4.53 -12.73 14.56
C ASN A 108 5.94 -13.07 14.09
N ASN A 109 6.21 -13.03 12.78
CA ASN A 109 7.50 -13.32 12.19
C ASN A 109 7.87 -12.25 11.16
N LEU A 110 8.03 -11.00 11.62
CA LEU A 110 8.58 -9.96 10.76
C LEU A 110 10.04 -10.29 10.44
N GLN A 111 10.41 -10.02 9.21
CA GLN A 111 11.77 -10.19 8.68
C GLN A 111 12.27 -8.86 8.11
N SER A 112 13.59 -8.74 8.00
CA SER A 112 14.23 -7.61 7.36
C SER A 112 15.16 -8.09 6.25
N GLY A 113 15.15 -7.40 5.11
CA GLY A 113 16.03 -7.69 3.99
C GLY A 113 17.49 -7.31 4.23
N ASN A 114 17.77 -6.49 5.27
CA ASN A 114 19.07 -5.88 5.50
C ASN A 114 19.75 -6.38 6.80
N GLY A 115 19.35 -7.55 7.32
CA GLY A 115 19.88 -8.13 8.55
C GLY A 115 18.84 -8.19 9.68
N PRO A 116 19.27 -8.40 10.94
CA PRO A 116 18.35 -8.50 12.08
C PRO A 116 17.48 -7.25 12.23
N ILE A 117 16.23 -7.44 12.67
CA ILE A 117 15.34 -6.35 13.03
C ILE A 117 15.82 -5.70 14.31
N ASP A 118 15.98 -4.37 14.30
CA ASP A 118 16.04 -3.61 15.54
C ASP A 118 14.63 -3.52 16.16
N SER A 119 14.40 -4.38 17.14
CA SER A 119 13.14 -4.49 17.87
C SER A 119 12.76 -3.25 18.69
N VAL A 120 13.66 -2.28 18.84
CA VAL A 120 13.38 -1.00 19.51
C VAL A 120 12.75 0.01 18.53
N SER A 121 13.18 0.02 17.27
CA SER A 121 12.66 0.93 16.25
C SER A 121 11.51 0.37 15.43
N VAL A 122 11.33 -0.96 15.39
CA VAL A 122 10.17 -1.61 14.78
C VAL A 122 9.05 -1.75 15.79
N TYR A 123 7.83 -1.41 15.36
CA TYR A 123 6.62 -1.62 16.13
C TYR A 123 5.78 -2.74 15.51
N TRP A 124 5.27 -3.62 16.36
CA TRP A 124 4.47 -4.79 16.04
C TRP A 124 2.99 -4.51 16.33
N TYR A 125 2.10 -5.19 15.63
CA TYR A 125 0.67 -5.14 15.89
C TYR A 125 0.34 -5.54 17.33
N GLU A 126 -0.38 -4.67 18.04
CA GLU A 126 -0.95 -4.97 19.35
C GLU A 126 -2.46 -5.20 19.24
N SER A 127 -3.17 -4.28 18.57
CA SER A 127 -4.62 -4.36 18.35
C SER A 127 -5.06 -3.36 17.29
N GLY A 128 -6.26 -3.55 16.75
CA GLY A 128 -6.82 -2.64 15.76
C GLY A 128 -7.99 -3.25 15.01
N SER A 129 -8.66 -2.41 14.23
CA SER A 129 -9.71 -2.83 13.32
C SER A 129 -9.58 -2.08 12.01
N LEU A 130 -10.02 -2.71 10.93
CA LEU A 130 -10.10 -2.10 9.62
C LEU A 130 -11.40 -2.56 8.97
N ASN A 131 -12.28 -1.60 8.69
CA ASN A 131 -13.56 -1.83 8.04
C ASN A 131 -13.58 -1.04 6.74
N PHE A 132 -14.08 -1.64 5.67
CA PHE A 132 -14.04 -1.03 4.34
C PHE A 132 -15.17 -1.51 3.46
N SER A 133 -15.62 -0.68 2.55
CA SER A 133 -16.64 -1.02 1.58
C SER A 133 -16.21 -0.60 0.18
N TYR A 134 -16.72 -1.33 -0.81
CA TYR A 134 -16.56 -1.02 -2.22
C TYR A 134 -17.85 -0.46 -2.77
N SER A 135 -17.73 0.55 -3.63
CA SER A 135 -18.85 1.17 -4.33
C SER A 135 -18.42 1.65 -5.71
N ASP A 136 -19.38 2.06 -6.54
CA ASP A 136 -19.12 2.61 -7.89
C ASP A 136 -18.14 1.77 -8.72
N CYS A 137 -18.29 0.45 -8.67
CA CYS A 137 -17.43 -0.49 -9.38
C CYS A 137 -17.78 -0.54 -10.87
N LYS A 138 -16.88 -0.06 -11.71
CA LYS A 138 -17.03 -0.02 -13.18
C LYS A 138 -16.08 -0.99 -13.84
N ALA A 139 -16.54 -1.72 -14.85
CA ALA A 139 -15.67 -2.57 -15.65
C ALA A 139 -14.62 -1.71 -16.39
N VAL A 140 -13.37 -2.14 -16.37
CA VAL A 140 -12.30 -1.49 -17.13
C VAL A 140 -12.33 -2.04 -18.56
N THR A 141 -12.63 -1.20 -19.54
CA THR A 141 -12.80 -1.62 -20.95
C THR A 141 -11.49 -1.97 -21.65
N VAL A 142 -10.37 -1.41 -21.19
CA VAL A 142 -9.01 -1.76 -21.62
C VAL A 142 -8.28 -2.43 -20.45
N ALA A 143 -8.85 -3.54 -19.98
CA ALA A 143 -8.27 -4.28 -18.87
C ALA A 143 -7.08 -5.11 -19.32
N ILE A 144 -6.05 -5.18 -18.47
CA ILE A 144 -4.92 -6.11 -18.66
C ILE A 144 -5.38 -7.55 -18.34
N VAL A 145 -6.40 -7.67 -17.49
CA VAL A 145 -6.98 -8.94 -17.05
C VAL A 145 -8.50 -8.88 -17.24
N GLN A 146 -9.10 -9.88 -17.89
CA GLN A 146 -10.55 -9.95 -18.06
C GLN A 146 -11.26 -9.85 -16.70
N GLY A 147 -12.32 -9.05 -16.59
CA GLY A 147 -13.09 -8.89 -15.35
C GLY A 147 -12.55 -7.84 -14.38
N GLN A 148 -11.46 -7.14 -14.70
CA GLN A 148 -10.96 -6.03 -13.91
C GLN A 148 -12.03 -4.95 -13.72
N LYS A 149 -12.16 -4.46 -12.49
CA LYS A 149 -13.05 -3.35 -12.14
C LYS A 149 -12.28 -2.23 -11.47
N ASP A 150 -12.72 -1.01 -11.72
CA ASP A 150 -12.30 0.17 -10.99
C ASP A 150 -13.38 0.52 -9.98
N CYS A 151 -13.04 0.46 -8.69
CA CYS A 151 -13.98 0.63 -7.59
C CYS A 151 -13.55 1.81 -6.71
N ALA A 152 -14.53 2.59 -6.27
CA ALA A 152 -14.35 3.44 -5.12
C ALA A 152 -14.25 2.56 -3.86
N ILE A 153 -13.32 2.88 -2.98
CA ILE A 153 -13.13 2.22 -1.70
C ILE A 153 -13.15 3.29 -0.60
N SER A 154 -13.83 2.97 0.49
CA SER A 154 -13.79 3.80 1.70
C SER A 154 -13.89 2.95 2.94
N GLY A 155 -13.38 3.44 4.05
CA GLY A 155 -13.34 2.67 5.28
C GLY A 155 -12.91 3.46 6.49
N THR A 156 -12.90 2.76 7.62
CA THR A 156 -12.44 3.25 8.92
C THR A 156 -11.42 2.28 9.51
N PHE A 157 -10.58 2.80 10.40
CA PHE A 157 -9.62 1.97 11.12
C PHE A 157 -9.24 2.56 12.47
N ASP A 158 -8.83 1.68 13.37
CA ASP A 158 -8.08 2.02 14.57
C ASP A 158 -6.88 1.08 14.65
N LEU A 159 -5.77 1.56 15.19
CA LEU A 159 -4.53 0.81 15.27
C LEU A 159 -3.75 1.14 16.53
N SER A 160 -3.30 0.12 17.25
CA SER A 160 -2.28 0.18 18.29
C SER A 160 -1.11 -0.71 17.88
N LEU A 161 0.08 -0.12 17.84
CA LEU A 161 1.34 -0.83 17.68
C LEU A 161 2.17 -0.67 18.94
N THR A 162 2.99 -1.67 19.26
CA THR A 162 3.92 -1.65 20.40
C THR A 162 5.32 -2.06 19.96
N ASN A 163 6.38 -1.58 20.60
CA ASN A 163 7.74 -2.07 20.38
C ASN A 163 8.27 -2.87 21.59
N LYS A 164 9.52 -3.33 21.53
CA LYS A 164 10.14 -4.11 22.62
C LYS A 164 10.22 -3.35 23.96
N ASN A 165 10.25 -2.02 23.91
CA ASN A 165 10.30 -1.15 25.09
C ASN A 165 8.91 -0.79 25.61
N ASN A 166 7.84 -1.43 25.12
CA ASN A 166 6.44 -1.13 25.43
C ASN A 166 6.01 0.32 25.08
N GLN A 167 6.74 0.98 24.19
CA GLN A 167 6.30 2.25 23.61
C GLN A 167 5.18 1.96 22.63
N LYS A 168 4.18 2.84 22.57
CA LYS A 168 2.98 2.63 21.77
C LYS A 168 2.80 3.71 20.73
N ILE A 169 2.37 3.30 19.54
CA ILE A 169 1.80 4.18 18.52
C ILE A 169 0.32 3.85 18.42
N ARG A 170 -0.54 4.86 18.60
CA ARG A 170 -1.99 4.69 18.52
C ARG A 170 -2.56 5.65 17.48
N LEU A 171 -3.10 5.09 16.41
CA LEU A 171 -3.88 5.82 15.43
C LEU A 171 -5.34 5.51 15.70
N THR A 172 -6.13 6.56 15.91
CA THR A 172 -7.55 6.43 16.27
C THR A 172 -8.43 7.25 15.35
N ASN A 173 -9.73 6.93 15.30
CA ASN A 173 -10.70 7.61 14.45
C ASN A 173 -10.24 7.67 12.99
N GLY A 174 -9.57 6.61 12.55
CA GLY A 174 -9.00 6.51 11.23
C GLY A 174 -10.11 6.39 10.20
N SER A 175 -9.97 7.11 9.09
CA SER A 175 -10.82 6.96 7.90
C SER A 175 -9.97 7.01 6.65
N PHE A 176 -10.41 6.33 5.60
CA PHE A 176 -9.75 6.41 4.32
C PHE A 176 -10.75 6.35 3.17
N SER A 177 -10.34 6.91 2.05
CA SER A 177 -11.06 6.84 0.79
C SER A 177 -10.07 6.85 -0.36
N GLY A 178 -10.47 6.27 -1.48
CA GLY A 178 -9.73 6.35 -2.73
C GLY A 178 -10.39 5.50 -3.79
N ARG A 179 -9.65 5.23 -4.85
CA ARG A 179 -10.04 4.30 -5.89
C ARG A 179 -8.99 3.23 -6.06
N ILE A 180 -9.44 2.02 -6.34
CA ILE A 180 -8.59 0.86 -6.57
C ILE A 180 -9.05 0.10 -7.81
N ARG A 181 -8.12 -0.61 -8.43
CA ARG A 181 -8.45 -1.60 -9.46
C ARG A 181 -8.52 -2.97 -8.79
N THR A 182 -9.72 -3.54 -8.74
CA THR A 182 -9.93 -4.91 -8.28
C THR A 182 -9.88 -5.86 -9.45
N TYR A 183 -9.47 -7.09 -9.18
CA TYR A 183 -9.39 -8.18 -10.15
C TYR A 183 -10.39 -9.27 -9.72
N PRO A 184 -10.94 -10.06 -10.65
CA PRO A 184 -11.92 -11.09 -10.34
C PRO A 184 -11.35 -12.24 -9.51
#